data_AF-A0A0E2NLK4-F1
#
_entry.id   AF-A0A0E2NLK4-F1
#
_cell.length_a   1.000
_cell.length_b   1.000
_cell.length_c   1.000
_cell.angle_alpha   90.00
_cell.angle_beta   90.00
_cell.angle_gamma   90.00
#
_symmetry.space_group_name_H-M   'P 1'
#
loop_
_entity.id
_entity.type
_entity.pdbx_description
1 polymer ?
#
loop_
_entity_poly.entity_id
_entity_poly.type
_entity_poly.pdbx_seq_one_letter_code
_entity_poly.pdbx_strand_id
1 'polypeptide(L)'
;MRGVTGRSSRIFGDFKIMISASPENVTAKALATDLGLTARRIRQLTAAKIFSIEPTDDLYDLDRCRQRYDLYSDRESPAWNRFFDRVAEDTTNADRFCNAALKPKGSQADLQKAVHAVESMFSDIFFMVAAKSGTQAERDFVMGIWQREQRAAMQPLLWRACEIMGDRTGLSPEQVAKKLEAA
;
A
#
# COMPACT_ATOMS: atom_id res chain seq x y z
N MET A 1 -10.00 -7.16 -25.90
CA MET A 1 -9.95 -6.42 -24.62
C MET A 1 -8.50 -6.46 -24.12
N ARG A 2 -7.74 -5.39 -24.32
CA ARG A 2 -6.33 -5.30 -23.89
C ARG A 2 -6.27 -4.46 -22.63
N GLY A 3 -5.63 -5.00 -21.59
CA GLY A 3 -5.53 -4.41 -20.27
C GLY A 3 -4.75 -3.10 -20.27
N VAL A 4 -5.31 -2.10 -19.61
CA VAL A 4 -4.61 -0.87 -19.24
C VAL A 4 -3.79 -1.17 -18.00
N THR A 5 -2.54 -1.60 -18.19
CA THR A 5 -1.55 -1.62 -17.11
C THR A 5 -1.13 -0.18 -16.83
N GLY A 6 -1.70 0.41 -15.79
CA GLY A 6 -1.46 1.78 -15.38
C GLY A 6 0.01 2.03 -15.04
N ARG A 7 0.69 2.80 -15.89
CA ARG A 7 1.93 3.51 -15.54
C ARG A 7 1.54 4.79 -14.81
N SER A 8 1.17 4.68 -13.53
CA SER A 8 0.93 5.84 -12.66
C SER A 8 2.12 6.11 -11.71
N SER A 9 3.31 5.58 -12.01
CA SER A 9 4.47 5.63 -11.11
C SER A 9 5.40 6.83 -11.32
N ARG A 10 5.13 7.74 -12.27
CA ARG A 10 6.05 8.86 -12.56
C ARG A 10 5.70 10.16 -11.86
N ILE A 11 4.47 10.36 -11.39
CA ILE A 11 4.05 11.67 -10.89
C ILE A 11 4.32 11.84 -9.39
N PHE A 12 4.52 10.74 -8.67
CA PHE A 12 4.87 10.77 -7.26
C PHE A 12 6.38 10.79 -6.98
N GLY A 13 7.23 10.85 -8.03
CA GLY A 13 8.68 10.82 -7.90
C GLY A 13 9.28 11.95 -7.05
N ASP A 14 8.56 13.07 -6.92
CA ASP A 14 8.98 14.23 -6.11
C ASP A 14 8.47 14.18 -4.65
N PHE A 15 7.73 13.14 -4.26
CA PHE A 15 7.23 12.95 -2.88
C PHE A 15 8.25 12.21 -1.99
N LYS A 16 9.50 12.65 -2.04
CA LYS A 16 10.61 12.05 -1.27
C LYS A 16 10.36 12.18 0.24
N ILE A 17 10.29 11.05 0.96
CA ILE A 17 10.23 10.99 2.43
C ILE A 17 11.59 10.56 2.97
N MET A 18 12.16 11.40 3.83
CA MET A 18 12.89 10.94 5.02
C MET A 18 11.92 11.04 6.19
N ILE A 19 11.74 9.97 6.98
CA ILE A 19 11.67 9.97 8.46
C ILE A 19 11.38 8.54 9.00
N SER A 20 12.21 8.20 9.99
CA SER A 20 12.21 7.12 11.01
C SER A 20 12.52 5.68 10.61
N ALA A 21 13.62 5.17 11.20
CA ALA A 21 14.16 3.79 11.21
C ALA A 21 13.82 2.99 9.95
N SER A 22 14.62 3.17 8.89
CA SER A 22 14.39 2.51 7.61
C SER A 22 14.19 1.01 7.80
N PRO A 23 13.00 0.45 7.47
CA PRO A 23 12.89 -0.98 7.28
C PRO A 23 13.97 -1.42 6.29
N GLU A 24 14.60 -2.56 6.54
CA GLU A 24 15.64 -3.07 5.65
C GLU A 24 14.99 -3.43 4.32
N ASN A 25 15.03 -2.49 3.38
CA ASN A 25 14.47 -2.67 2.05
C ASN A 25 15.44 -3.49 1.22
N VAL A 26 15.02 -4.68 0.83
CA VAL A 26 15.86 -5.67 0.17
C VAL A 26 15.36 -6.01 -1.23
N THR A 27 16.28 -6.42 -2.09
CA THR A 27 15.91 -6.99 -3.40
C THR A 27 15.25 -8.35 -3.23
N ALA A 28 14.49 -8.79 -4.23
CA ALA A 28 13.92 -10.14 -4.26
C ALA A 28 14.96 -11.26 -4.06
N LYS A 29 16.21 -11.05 -4.50
CA LYS A 29 17.31 -12.02 -4.33
C LYS A 29 17.76 -12.10 -2.88
N ALA A 30 17.90 -10.96 -2.21
CA ALA A 30 18.25 -10.90 -0.79
C ALA A 30 17.14 -11.49 0.06
N LEU A 31 15.87 -11.15 -0.20
CA LEU A 31 14.71 -11.75 0.48
C LEU A 31 14.63 -13.27 0.28
N ALA A 32 14.87 -13.75 -0.95
CA ALA A 32 14.92 -15.19 -1.23
C ALA A 32 16.00 -15.91 -0.41
N THR A 33 17.18 -15.29 -0.30
CA THR A 33 18.30 -15.84 0.49
C THR A 33 17.95 -15.88 1.97
N ASP A 34 17.37 -14.78 2.47
CA ASP A 34 17.00 -14.64 3.88
C ASP A 34 15.94 -15.67 4.32
N LEU A 35 14.89 -15.84 3.52
CA LEU A 35 13.80 -16.77 3.82
C LEU A 35 14.11 -18.22 3.43
N GLY A 36 15.28 -18.51 2.86
CA GLY A 36 15.61 -19.84 2.33
C GLY A 36 14.70 -20.28 1.16
N LEU A 37 14.21 -19.32 0.37
CA LEU A 37 13.29 -19.54 -0.74
C LEU A 37 13.97 -19.37 -2.10
N THR A 38 13.33 -19.87 -3.15
CA THR A 38 13.76 -19.59 -4.52
C THR A 38 13.20 -18.25 -5.03
N ALA A 39 13.88 -17.60 -5.96
CA ALA A 39 13.36 -16.40 -6.63
C ALA A 39 12.00 -16.64 -7.32
N ARG A 40 11.76 -17.86 -7.82
CA ARG A 40 10.46 -18.27 -8.35
C ARG A 40 9.38 -18.23 -7.25
N ARG A 41 9.69 -18.73 -6.05
CA ARG A 41 8.75 -18.73 -4.93
C ARG A 41 8.44 -17.32 -4.44
N ILE A 42 9.43 -16.43 -4.37
CA ILE A 42 9.18 -15.01 -4.07
C ILE A 42 8.17 -14.42 -5.06
N ARG A 43 8.38 -14.58 -6.38
CA ARG A 43 7.43 -14.08 -7.39
C ARG A 43 6.02 -14.66 -7.24
N GLN A 44 5.90 -15.94 -6.91
CA GLN A 44 4.59 -16.57 -6.67
C GLN A 44 3.91 -15.99 -5.43
N LEU A 45 4.64 -15.78 -4.33
CA LEU A 45 4.11 -15.20 -3.10
C LEU A 45 3.72 -13.73 -3.29
N THR A 46 4.50 -12.96 -4.03
CA THR A 46 4.13 -11.59 -4.42
C THR A 46 2.87 -11.56 -5.29
N ALA A 47 2.80 -12.42 -6.32
CA ALA A 47 1.62 -12.53 -7.18
C ALA A 47 0.36 -12.93 -6.38
N ALA A 48 0.54 -13.78 -5.37
CA ALA A 48 -0.51 -14.21 -4.46
C ALA A 48 -0.85 -13.18 -3.36
N LYS A 49 -0.24 -11.98 -3.38
CA LYS A 49 -0.41 -10.91 -2.38
C LYS A 49 0.03 -11.31 -0.96
N ILE A 50 0.89 -12.31 -0.83
CA ILE A 50 1.55 -12.64 0.43
C ILE A 50 2.63 -11.61 0.74
N PHE A 51 3.45 -11.28 -0.25
CA PHE A 51 4.42 -10.19 -0.15
C PHE A 51 3.92 -8.94 -0.88
N SER A 52 4.25 -7.79 -0.30
CA SER A 52 4.08 -6.48 -0.90
C SER A 52 5.44 -6.05 -1.47
N ILE A 53 5.43 -5.48 -2.67
CA ILE A 53 6.58 -4.75 -3.19
C ILE A 53 6.32 -3.28 -2.85
N GLU A 54 7.34 -2.58 -2.38
CA GLU A 54 7.28 -1.14 -2.21
C GLU A 54 7.08 -0.48 -3.59
N PRO A 55 6.18 0.51 -3.72
CA PRO A 55 5.86 1.13 -5.01
C PRO A 55 7.08 1.74 -5.72
N THR A 56 8.09 2.13 -4.94
CA THR A 56 9.35 2.68 -5.42
C THR A 56 10.45 1.63 -5.28
N ASP A 57 11.14 1.35 -6.39
CA ASP A 57 12.40 0.58 -6.48
C ASP A 57 12.33 -0.95 -6.51
N ASP A 58 11.15 -1.56 -6.67
CA ASP A 58 11.00 -3.03 -6.71
C ASP A 58 11.61 -3.74 -5.47
N LEU A 59 11.62 -3.03 -4.34
CA LEU A 59 12.17 -3.50 -3.07
C LEU A 59 11.08 -4.11 -2.17
N TYR A 60 11.53 -4.88 -1.19
CA TYR A 60 10.68 -5.52 -0.19
C TYR A 60 11.10 -5.05 1.20
N ASP A 61 10.13 -4.68 2.02
CA ASP A 61 10.33 -4.56 3.46
C ASP A 61 10.62 -5.95 4.03
N LEU A 62 11.87 -6.19 4.45
CA LEU A 62 12.34 -7.49 4.91
C LEU A 62 11.57 -7.99 6.14
N ASP A 63 11.41 -7.14 7.15
CA ASP A 63 10.78 -7.54 8.41
C ASP A 63 9.29 -7.80 8.23
N ARG A 64 8.62 -6.98 7.42
CA ARG A 64 7.22 -7.23 7.06
C ARG A 64 7.07 -8.53 6.27
N CYS A 65 7.98 -8.81 5.33
CA CYS A 65 7.94 -10.07 4.57
C CYS A 65 8.20 -11.29 5.46
N ARG A 66 9.14 -11.22 6.41
CA ARG A 66 9.36 -12.28 7.41
C ARG A 66 8.12 -12.57 8.23
N GLN A 67 7.55 -11.53 8.85
CA GLN A 67 6.33 -11.66 9.67
C GLN A 67 5.16 -12.27 8.88
N ARG A 68 4.95 -11.80 7.64
CA ARG A 68 3.91 -12.35 6.77
C ARG A 68 4.19 -13.78 6.34
N TYR A 69 5.45 -14.12 6.08
CA TYR A 69 5.82 -15.49 5.71
C TYR A 69 5.59 -16.47 6.86
N ASP A 70 5.92 -16.07 8.10
CA ASP A 70 5.67 -16.88 9.29
C ASP A 70 4.17 -17.13 9.49
N LEU A 71 3.36 -16.06 9.43
CA LEU A 71 1.89 -16.15 9.53
C LEU A 71 1.27 -16.97 8.39
N TYR A 72 1.78 -16.83 7.17
CA TYR A 72 1.30 -17.59 6.02
C TYR A 72 1.65 -19.08 6.11
N SER A 73 2.83 -19.40 6.66
CA SER A 73 3.31 -20.78 6.80
C SER A 73 2.60 -21.52 7.92
N ASP A 74 2.14 -20.82 8.97
CA ASP A 74 1.32 -21.37 10.05
C ASP A 74 -0.01 -20.58 10.20
N ARG A 75 -1.05 -21.07 9.51
CA ARG A 75 -2.36 -20.41 9.42
C ARG A 75 -3.17 -20.42 10.72
N GLU A 76 -2.81 -21.29 11.66
CA GLU A 76 -3.47 -21.45 12.96
C GLU A 76 -2.64 -20.82 14.10
N SER A 77 -1.54 -20.15 13.75
CA SER A 77 -0.67 -19.50 14.72
C SER A 77 -1.44 -18.50 15.59
N PRO A 78 -1.25 -18.52 16.93
CA PRO A 78 -1.77 -17.48 17.82
C PRO A 78 -1.28 -16.07 17.46
N ALA A 79 -0.20 -15.96 16.66
CA ALA A 79 0.30 -14.68 16.15
C ALA A 79 -0.71 -13.96 15.24
N TRP A 80 -1.68 -14.68 14.65
CA TRP A 80 -2.76 -14.09 13.87
C TRP A 80 -3.62 -13.12 14.69
N ASN A 81 -3.88 -13.41 15.97
CA ASN A 81 -4.65 -12.50 16.83
C ASN A 81 -3.95 -11.15 16.99
N ARG A 82 -2.63 -11.17 17.25
CA ARG A 82 -1.83 -9.94 17.33
C ARG A 82 -1.76 -9.20 15.99
N PHE A 83 -1.77 -9.95 14.88
CA PHE A 83 -1.84 -9.34 13.55
C PHE A 83 -3.18 -8.64 13.34
N PHE A 84 -4.31 -9.26 13.70
CA PHE A 84 -5.63 -8.64 13.60
C PHE A 84 -5.75 -7.39 14.49
N ASP A 85 -5.26 -7.44 15.72
CA ASP A 85 -5.24 -6.28 16.62
C ASP A 85 -4.47 -5.10 16.00
N ARG A 86 -3.31 -5.39 15.41
CA ARG A 86 -2.48 -4.38 14.70
C ARG A 86 -3.22 -3.79 13.50
N VAL A 87 -3.86 -4.61 12.67
CA VAL A 87 -4.62 -4.12 11.50
C VAL A 87 -5.77 -3.19 11.92
N ALA A 88 -6.43 -3.50 13.04
CA ALA A 88 -7.48 -2.63 13.60
C ALA A 88 -6.89 -1.28 14.10
N GLU A 89 -5.73 -1.33 14.76
CA GLU A 89 -5.00 -0.14 15.17
C GLU A 89 -4.55 0.70 13.96
N ASP A 90 -3.99 0.07 12.93
CA ASP A 90 -3.54 0.72 11.71
C ASP A 90 -4.70 1.38 10.95
N THR A 91 -5.89 0.77 10.98
CA THR A 91 -7.11 1.36 10.42
C THR A 91 -7.51 2.63 11.18
N THR A 92 -7.46 2.60 12.51
CA THR A 92 -7.74 3.77 13.36
C THR A 92 -6.71 4.88 13.11
N ASN A 93 -5.43 4.52 12.98
CA ASN A 93 -4.36 5.46 12.69
C ASN A 93 -4.49 6.07 11.29
N ALA A 94 -4.82 5.26 10.28
CA ALA A 94 -5.05 5.72 8.91
C ALA A 94 -6.19 6.73 8.86
N ASP A 95 -7.32 6.45 9.51
CA ASP A 95 -8.44 7.40 9.60
C ASP A 95 -8.02 8.72 10.27
N ARG A 96 -7.28 8.65 11.39
CA ARG A 96 -6.75 9.84 12.06
C ARG A 96 -5.85 10.67 11.13
N PHE A 97 -4.96 10.02 10.37
CA PHE A 97 -4.07 10.72 9.44
C PHE A 97 -4.82 11.32 8.25
N CYS A 98 -5.80 10.60 7.69
CA CYS A 98 -6.69 11.13 6.65
C CYS A 98 -7.43 12.38 7.15
N ASN A 99 -8.01 12.31 8.34
CA ASN A 99 -8.71 13.45 8.96
C ASN A 99 -7.78 14.64 9.23
N ALA A 100 -6.48 14.42 9.49
CA ALA A 100 -5.50 15.49 9.60
C ALA A 100 -5.16 16.10 8.22
N ALA A 101 -4.91 15.25 7.23
CA ALA A 101 -4.52 15.65 5.87
C ALA A 101 -5.61 16.42 5.12
N LEU A 102 -6.88 16.02 5.31
CA LEU A 102 -8.04 16.60 4.62
C LEU A 102 -8.52 17.93 5.24
N LYS A 103 -7.92 18.39 6.34
CA LYS A 103 -8.23 19.72 6.88
C LYS A 103 -7.74 20.81 5.91
N PRO A 104 -8.37 22.00 5.87
CA PRO A 104 -7.94 23.11 5.00
C PRO A 104 -6.48 23.53 5.17
N LYS A 105 -5.91 23.35 6.37
CA LYS A 105 -4.50 23.62 6.70
C LYS A 105 -3.62 22.35 6.73
N GLY A 106 -4.12 21.21 6.26
CA GLY A 106 -3.35 19.97 6.20
C GLY A 106 -2.11 20.17 5.32
N SER A 107 -0.95 19.83 5.86
CA SER A 107 0.32 20.02 5.17
C SER A 107 0.59 18.90 4.16
N GLN A 108 1.55 19.12 3.26
CA GLN A 108 2.03 18.05 2.37
C GLN A 108 2.54 16.84 3.15
N ALA A 109 3.18 17.06 4.31
CA ALA A 109 3.68 15.98 5.15
C ALA A 109 2.53 15.17 5.79
N ASP A 110 1.43 15.82 6.16
CA ASP A 110 0.24 15.12 6.67
C ASP A 110 -0.41 14.28 5.58
N LEU A 111 -0.49 14.83 4.35
CA LEU A 111 -0.99 14.10 3.20
C LEU A 111 -0.13 12.86 2.88
N GLN A 112 1.19 13.00 2.87
CA GLN A 112 2.11 11.89 2.68
C GLN A 112 1.92 10.79 3.73
N LYS A 113 1.80 11.17 5.01
CA LYS A 113 1.53 10.23 6.10
C LYS A 113 0.21 9.50 5.93
N ALA A 114 -0.84 10.22 5.53
CA ALA A 114 -2.16 9.63 5.29
C ALA A 114 -2.14 8.63 4.12
N VAL A 115 -1.51 8.99 3.00
CA VAL A 115 -1.36 8.08 1.85
C VAL A 115 -0.63 6.80 2.26
N HIS A 116 0.54 6.95 2.90
CA HIS A 116 1.34 5.80 3.32
C HIS A 116 0.59 4.91 4.32
N ALA A 117 -0.12 5.50 5.29
CA ALA A 117 -0.91 4.76 6.26
C ALA A 117 -2.04 3.95 5.60
N VAL A 118 -2.74 4.54 4.63
CA VAL A 118 -3.80 3.82 3.92
C VAL A 118 -3.22 2.72 3.01
N GLU A 119 -2.15 2.99 2.28
CA GLU A 119 -1.47 1.97 1.47
C GLU A 119 -1.00 0.79 2.34
N SER A 120 -0.40 1.07 3.49
CA SER A 120 0.05 0.04 4.42
C SER A 120 -1.13 -0.77 4.98
N MET A 121 -2.19 -0.12 5.44
CA MET A 121 -3.40 -0.77 5.95
C MET A 121 -4.02 -1.70 4.89
N PHE A 122 -4.21 -1.22 3.64
CA PHE A 122 -4.77 -2.05 2.58
C PHE A 122 -3.83 -3.18 2.17
N SER A 123 -2.51 -2.99 2.24
CA SER A 123 -1.55 -4.06 2.03
C SER A 123 -1.75 -5.21 3.03
N ASP A 124 -2.02 -4.91 4.30
CA ASP A 124 -2.29 -5.92 5.33
C ASP A 124 -3.66 -6.58 5.17
N ILE A 125 -4.69 -5.82 4.79
CA ILE A 125 -6.00 -6.38 4.44
C ILE A 125 -5.88 -7.34 3.25
N PHE A 126 -5.13 -6.97 2.22
CA PHE A 126 -4.89 -7.83 1.05
C PHE A 126 -4.14 -9.11 1.42
N PHE A 127 -3.13 -9.00 2.29
CA PHE A 127 -2.44 -10.16 2.84
C PHE A 127 -3.39 -11.07 3.63
N MET A 128 -4.20 -10.52 4.52
CA MET A 128 -5.14 -11.29 5.35
C MET A 128 -6.08 -12.14 4.49
N VAL A 129 -6.71 -11.52 3.50
CA VAL A 129 -7.61 -12.22 2.59
C VAL A 129 -6.84 -13.26 1.76
N ALA A 130 -5.66 -12.93 1.27
CA ALA A 130 -4.82 -13.88 0.55
C ALA A 130 -4.39 -15.09 1.40
N ALA A 131 -4.16 -14.90 2.70
CA ALA A 131 -3.74 -15.96 3.61
C ALA A 131 -4.91 -16.77 4.16
N LYS A 132 -6.09 -16.16 4.37
CA LYS A 132 -7.20 -16.79 5.09
C LYS A 132 -8.37 -17.25 4.22
N SER A 133 -8.56 -16.74 2.99
CA SER A 133 -9.59 -17.28 2.09
C SER A 133 -9.36 -18.75 1.78
N GLY A 134 -10.44 -19.55 1.82
CA GLY A 134 -10.41 -20.99 1.61
C GLY A 134 -10.40 -21.39 0.13
N THR A 135 -10.90 -20.52 -0.75
CA THR A 135 -10.98 -20.78 -2.19
C THR A 135 -10.49 -19.59 -3.02
N GLN A 136 -10.17 -19.84 -4.30
CA GLN A 136 -9.80 -18.77 -5.23
C GLN A 136 -10.98 -17.84 -5.52
N ALA A 137 -12.19 -18.37 -5.70
CA ALA A 137 -13.38 -17.56 -5.98
C ALA A 137 -13.72 -16.61 -4.82
N GLU A 138 -13.62 -17.08 -3.58
CA GLU A 138 -13.78 -16.25 -2.39
C GLU A 138 -12.72 -15.14 -2.35
N ARG A 139 -11.45 -15.50 -2.59
CA ARG A 139 -10.34 -14.54 -2.63
C ARG A 139 -10.59 -13.45 -3.67
N ASP A 140 -10.97 -13.82 -4.89
CA ASP A 140 -11.21 -12.87 -5.99
C ASP A 140 -12.38 -11.93 -5.66
N PHE A 141 -13.46 -12.46 -5.10
CA PHE A 141 -14.61 -11.68 -4.66
C PHE A 141 -14.24 -10.67 -3.57
N VAL A 142 -13.59 -11.13 -2.49
CA VAL A 142 -13.24 -10.28 -1.35
C VAL A 142 -12.14 -9.28 -1.73
N MET A 143 -11.17 -9.66 -2.57
CA MET A 143 -10.22 -8.71 -3.16
C MET A 143 -10.90 -7.61 -3.95
N GLY A 144 -11.88 -7.95 -4.79
CA GLY A 144 -12.60 -6.96 -5.58
C GLY A 144 -13.30 -5.90 -4.71
N ILE A 145 -13.86 -6.31 -3.57
CA ILE A 145 -14.45 -5.38 -2.59
C ILE A 145 -13.37 -4.44 -2.06
N TRP A 146 -12.29 -4.97 -1.49
CA TRP A 146 -11.28 -4.12 -0.86
C TRP A 146 -10.50 -3.24 -1.84
N GLN A 147 -10.32 -3.67 -3.10
CA GLN A 147 -9.77 -2.79 -4.15
C GLN A 147 -10.68 -1.61 -4.50
N ARG A 148 -12.00 -1.78 -4.38
CA ARG A 148 -12.95 -0.67 -4.52
C ARG A 148 -12.87 0.25 -3.31
N GLU A 149 -12.84 -0.30 -2.10
CA GLU A 149 -12.73 0.49 -0.87
C GLU A 149 -11.39 1.27 -0.81
N GLN A 150 -10.29 0.67 -1.27
CA GLN A 150 -8.99 1.36 -1.36
C GLN A 150 -9.07 2.58 -2.27
N ARG A 151 -9.69 2.43 -3.45
CA ARG A 151 -9.88 3.55 -4.38
C ARG A 151 -10.75 4.64 -3.77
N ALA A 152 -11.84 4.26 -3.10
CA ALA A 152 -12.72 5.20 -2.42
C ALA A 152 -11.99 5.97 -1.30
N ALA A 153 -11.16 5.28 -0.51
CA ALA A 153 -10.35 5.89 0.54
C ALA A 153 -9.26 6.83 -0.02
N MET A 154 -8.69 6.52 -1.20
CA MET A 154 -7.65 7.33 -1.84
C MET A 154 -8.15 8.55 -2.60
N GLN A 155 -9.38 8.52 -3.09
CA GLN A 155 -9.91 9.62 -3.89
C GLN A 155 -9.83 11.00 -3.20
N PRO A 156 -10.22 11.17 -1.92
CA PRO A 156 -10.13 12.46 -1.24
C PRO A 156 -8.69 12.93 -1.04
N LEU A 157 -7.75 12.02 -0.75
CA LEU A 157 -6.33 12.37 -0.59
C LEU A 157 -5.72 12.83 -1.92
N LEU A 158 -6.06 12.16 -3.03
CA LEU A 158 -5.62 12.56 -4.37
C LEU A 158 -6.16 13.94 -4.75
N TRP A 159 -7.43 14.22 -4.43
CA TRP A 159 -8.01 15.53 -4.64
C TRP A 159 -7.29 16.60 -3.81
N ARG A 160 -7.03 16.33 -2.53
CA ARG A 160 -6.26 17.23 -1.67
C ARG A 160 -4.84 17.47 -2.19
N ALA A 161 -4.21 16.47 -2.80
CA ALA A 161 -2.93 16.65 -3.49
C ALA A 161 -3.03 17.65 -4.65
N CYS A 162 -4.10 17.55 -5.44
CA CYS A 162 -4.38 18.48 -6.55
C CYS A 162 -4.59 19.91 -6.06
N GLU A 163 -5.29 20.11 -4.95
CA GLU A 163 -5.44 21.43 -4.31
C GLU A 163 -4.09 22.02 -3.91
N ILE A 164 -3.27 21.26 -3.17
CA ILE A 164 -1.94 21.72 -2.73
C ILE A 164 -1.04 22.07 -3.93
N MET A 165 -1.11 21.30 -5.01
CA MET A 165 -0.37 21.58 -6.25
C MET A 165 -0.94 22.78 -7.00
N GLY A 166 -2.26 22.95 -7.02
CA GLY A 166 -2.94 24.10 -7.61
C GLY A 166 -2.50 25.40 -6.94
N ASP A 167 -2.49 25.42 -5.61
CA ASP A 167 -2.01 26.56 -4.80
C ASP A 167 -0.55 26.96 -5.14
N ARG A 168 0.29 25.98 -5.49
CA ARG A 168 1.71 26.21 -5.86
C ARG A 168 1.89 26.66 -7.31
N THR A 169 1.02 26.20 -8.21
CA THR A 169 1.18 26.37 -9.67
C THR A 169 0.25 27.43 -10.25
N GLY A 170 -0.70 27.95 -9.47
CA GLY A 170 -1.74 28.87 -9.93
C GLY A 170 -2.81 28.20 -10.80
N LEU A 171 -2.85 26.85 -10.84
CA LEU A 171 -3.83 26.07 -11.59
C LEU A 171 -5.00 25.67 -10.69
N SER A 172 -6.19 25.48 -11.27
CA SER A 172 -7.29 24.86 -10.52
C SER A 172 -7.01 23.38 -10.25
N PRO A 173 -7.56 22.80 -9.17
CA PRO A 173 -7.41 21.37 -8.88
C PRO A 173 -7.81 20.45 -10.05
N GLU A 174 -8.85 20.82 -10.81
CA GLU A 174 -9.31 20.09 -12.00
C GLU A 174 -8.26 20.12 -13.13
N GLN A 175 -7.60 21.27 -13.33
CA GLN A 175 -6.55 21.40 -14.33
C GLN A 175 -5.32 20.56 -13.97
N VAL A 176 -5.00 20.47 -12.67
CA VAL A 176 -3.95 19.59 -12.16
C VAL A 176 -4.34 18.13 -12.39
N ALA A 177 -5.53 17.71 -11.95
CA ALA A 177 -6.01 16.33 -12.10
C ALA A 177 -5.99 15.88 -13.57
N LYS A 178 -6.49 16.72 -14.50
CA LYS A 178 -6.47 16.42 -15.94
C LYS A 178 -5.06 16.24 -16.51
N LYS A 179 -4.07 16.98 -16.00
CA LYS A 179 -2.66 16.80 -16.38
C LYS A 179 -2.09 15.50 -15.84
N LEU A 180 -2.51 15.08 -14.65
CA LEU A 180 -2.08 13.81 -14.05
C LEU A 180 -2.62 12.60 -14.81
N GLU A 181 -3.87 12.67 -15.28
CA GLU A 181 -4.49 11.59 -16.06
C GLU A 181 -3.87 11.41 -17.46
N ALA A 182 -3.24 12.46 -18.00
CA ALA A 182 -2.65 12.47 -19.33
C ALA A 182 -1.16 12.05 -19.36
N ALA A 183 -0.53 11.85 -18.20
CA ALA A 183 0.89 11.55 -18.03
C ALA A 183 1.15 10.06 -17.73
#